data_AF-A0A967WYV2-F1
#
_entry.id   AF-A0A967WYV2-F1
#
_cell.length_a   1.000
_cell.length_b   1.000
_cell.length_c   1.000
_cell.angle_alpha   90.00
_cell.angle_beta   90.00
_cell.angle_gamma   90.00
#
_symmetry.space_group_name_H-M   'P 1'
#
loop_
_entity.id
_entity.type
_entity.pdbx_description
1 polymer ?
#
loop_
_entity_poly.entity_id
_entity_poly.type
_entity_poly.pdbx_seq_one_letter_code
_entity_poly.pdbx_strand_id
1 'polypeptide(L)'
;AREMLRLKVNLLLFAGGDGTARDVYHAVGEDIPVLGIPAGVKIHSAVFATNPSSAGELAASYLRGRVAALRAAEVMDVDEEAFREGIVSAKLYGYLKVPFRRRLVQSLKVASGPGERASLEAIAYDVVDRMEDDCLYIIGPGTTTRAIASRLGLNKTLIGVDVVAGGELVASDVNESQLLDLVEGRSAKIVVTPIGGQGCILGRGNQQISPEVIKKVGRDNVIV
;
A
#
# COMPACT_ATOMS: atom_id res chain seq x y z
N ALA A 1 -11.04 25.09 -2.15
CA ALA A 1 -12.15 24.12 -1.96
C ALA A 1 -13.46 24.78 -1.55
N ARG A 2 -13.56 25.47 -0.39
CA ARG A 2 -14.80 26.16 0.06
C ARG A 2 -15.38 27.14 -0.97
N GLU A 3 -14.54 27.85 -1.70
CA GLU A 3 -14.99 28.75 -2.78
C GLU A 3 -15.60 27.98 -3.96
N MET A 4 -14.98 26.87 -4.37
CA MET A 4 -15.51 26.01 -5.43
C MET A 4 -16.85 25.36 -5.04
N LEU A 5 -17.03 25.04 -3.75
CA LEU A 5 -18.32 24.61 -3.21
C LEU A 5 -19.38 25.70 -3.36
N ARG A 6 -19.06 26.96 -2.99
CA ARG A 6 -19.97 28.10 -3.16
C ARG A 6 -20.34 28.35 -4.63
N LEU A 7 -19.38 28.18 -5.53
CA LEU A 7 -19.58 28.27 -6.98
C LEU A 7 -20.31 27.05 -7.58
N LYS A 8 -20.57 26.00 -6.80
CA LYS A 8 -21.23 24.75 -7.23
C LYS A 8 -20.60 24.13 -8.48
N VAL A 9 -19.28 24.01 -8.47
CA VAL A 9 -18.56 23.35 -9.57
C VAL A 9 -19.05 21.91 -9.77
N ASN A 10 -19.05 21.43 -11.01
CA ASN A 10 -19.51 20.07 -11.33
C ASN A 10 -18.56 18.97 -10.85
N LEU A 11 -17.26 19.28 -10.75
CA LEU A 11 -16.22 18.38 -10.27
C LEU A 11 -15.07 19.21 -9.68
N LEU A 12 -14.61 18.86 -8.49
CA LEU A 12 -13.40 19.41 -7.89
C LEU A 12 -12.23 18.44 -8.09
N LEU A 13 -11.23 18.87 -8.85
CA LEU A 13 -9.95 18.17 -8.98
C LEU A 13 -8.95 18.76 -7.99
N PHE A 14 -8.20 17.90 -7.31
CA PHE A 14 -7.11 18.33 -6.43
C PHE A 14 -5.91 17.42 -6.60
N ALA A 15 -4.70 17.95 -6.41
CA ALA A 15 -3.47 17.18 -6.43
C ALA A 15 -2.86 17.16 -5.02
N GLY A 16 -2.48 15.98 -4.53
CA GLY A 16 -1.94 15.86 -3.17
C GLY A 16 -1.87 14.42 -2.67
N GLY A 17 -1.77 14.28 -1.34
CA GLY A 17 -1.85 13.02 -0.61
C GLY A 17 -3.00 13.00 0.40
N ASP A 18 -3.00 12.05 1.34
CA ASP A 18 -4.11 11.84 2.28
C ASP A 18 -4.46 13.06 3.13
N GLY A 19 -3.46 13.79 3.65
CA GLY A 19 -3.70 15.05 4.36
C GLY A 19 -4.43 16.10 3.50
N THR A 20 -4.14 16.16 2.20
CA THR A 20 -4.88 17.03 1.26
C THR A 20 -6.31 16.54 1.05
N ALA A 21 -6.52 15.23 0.94
CA ALA A 21 -7.86 14.66 0.84
C ALA A 21 -8.69 14.95 2.10
N ARG A 22 -8.07 14.90 3.29
CA ARG A 22 -8.67 15.30 4.57
C ARG A 22 -9.06 16.78 4.57
N ASP A 23 -8.18 17.67 4.11
CA ASP A 23 -8.48 19.11 4.01
C ASP A 23 -9.64 19.39 3.04
N VAL A 24 -9.66 18.68 1.90
CA VAL A 24 -10.75 18.76 0.93
C VAL A 24 -12.06 18.29 1.56
N TYR A 25 -12.05 17.16 2.26
CA TYR A 25 -13.21 16.65 3.00
C TYR A 25 -13.74 17.66 4.01
N HIS A 26 -12.89 18.26 4.85
CA HIS A 26 -13.31 19.30 5.79
C HIS A 26 -13.87 20.56 5.11
N ALA A 27 -13.49 20.81 3.86
CA ALA A 27 -13.94 21.97 3.12
C ALA A 27 -15.25 21.75 2.36
N VAL A 28 -15.53 20.54 1.87
CA VAL A 28 -16.67 20.29 0.96
C VAL A 28 -17.60 19.16 1.36
N GLY A 29 -17.23 18.34 2.35
CA GLY A 29 -17.99 17.17 2.76
C GLY A 29 -18.42 16.31 1.58
N GLU A 30 -19.68 15.90 1.55
CA GLU A 30 -20.25 15.11 0.45
C GLU A 30 -21.05 15.93 -0.57
N ASP A 31 -20.95 17.26 -0.53
CA ASP A 31 -21.86 18.14 -1.28
C ASP A 31 -21.53 18.19 -2.78
N ILE A 32 -20.25 18.07 -3.14
CA ILE A 32 -19.79 18.08 -4.53
C ILE A 32 -18.91 16.87 -4.87
N PRO A 33 -18.93 16.41 -6.13
CA PRO A 33 -18.01 15.39 -6.61
C PRO A 33 -16.57 15.89 -6.57
N VAL A 34 -15.66 15.02 -6.12
CA VAL A 34 -14.23 15.27 -6.08
C VAL A 34 -13.46 14.17 -6.81
N LEU A 35 -12.26 14.47 -7.26
CA LEU A 35 -11.32 13.47 -7.75
C LEU A 35 -9.88 13.89 -7.41
N GLY A 36 -9.18 13.01 -6.69
CA GLY A 36 -7.79 13.21 -6.34
C GLY A 36 -6.83 12.80 -7.46
N ILE A 37 -5.88 13.67 -7.78
CA ILE A 37 -4.71 13.41 -8.61
C ILE A 37 -3.57 13.03 -7.66
N PRO A 38 -3.06 11.79 -7.72
CA PRO A 38 -2.03 11.35 -6.78
C PRO A 38 -0.73 12.12 -7.07
N ALA A 39 -0.27 12.90 -6.09
CA ALA A 39 1.02 13.62 -6.15
C ALA A 39 2.10 12.98 -5.25
N GLY A 40 1.72 11.96 -4.47
CA GLY A 40 2.61 11.25 -3.56
C GLY A 40 2.40 9.73 -3.62
N VAL A 41 3.25 9.01 -2.90
CA VAL A 41 3.31 7.54 -2.93
C VAL A 41 2.62 6.83 -1.75
N LYS A 42 2.25 7.58 -0.70
CA LYS A 42 1.57 7.08 0.51
C LYS A 42 0.14 7.61 0.55
N ILE A 43 -0.73 7.00 -0.26
CA ILE A 43 -2.13 7.40 -0.39
C ILE A 43 -3.02 6.20 -0.01
N HIS A 44 -3.68 6.33 1.12
CA HIS A 44 -4.62 5.39 1.71
C HIS A 44 -6.07 5.70 1.33
N SER A 45 -6.39 6.97 1.11
CA SER A 45 -7.73 7.41 0.73
C SER A 45 -8.15 6.85 -0.63
N ALA A 46 -9.36 6.32 -0.72
CA ALA A 46 -9.93 5.75 -1.94
C ALA A 46 -10.44 6.81 -2.94
N VAL A 47 -10.16 8.09 -2.68
CA VAL A 47 -10.64 9.24 -3.46
C VAL A 47 -9.74 9.62 -4.62
N PHE A 48 -8.57 9.00 -4.72
CA PHE A 48 -7.58 9.24 -5.76
C PHE A 48 -7.75 8.29 -6.94
N ALA A 49 -7.47 8.81 -8.13
CA ALA A 49 -7.25 7.96 -9.29
C ALA A 49 -5.94 7.17 -9.15
N THR A 50 -5.80 6.09 -9.91
CA THR A 50 -4.59 5.25 -9.88
C THR A 50 -3.32 5.98 -10.31
N ASN A 51 -3.42 6.98 -11.19
CA ASN A 51 -2.32 7.86 -11.62
C ASN A 51 -2.88 9.16 -12.25
N PRO A 52 -2.05 10.18 -12.51
CA PRO A 52 -2.52 11.44 -13.08
C PRO A 52 -3.21 11.32 -14.45
N SER A 53 -2.74 10.41 -15.32
CA SER A 53 -3.37 10.14 -16.62
C SER A 53 -4.77 9.55 -16.44
N SER A 54 -4.93 8.57 -15.55
CA SER A 54 -6.24 8.00 -15.18
C SER A 54 -7.17 9.02 -14.53
N ALA A 55 -6.64 9.96 -13.73
CA ALA A 55 -7.43 11.08 -13.19
C ALA A 55 -8.01 11.95 -14.30
N GLY A 56 -7.19 12.31 -15.29
CA GLY A 56 -7.61 13.09 -16.46
C GLY A 56 -8.65 12.36 -17.30
N GLU A 57 -8.45 11.08 -17.60
CA GLU A 57 -9.40 10.25 -18.34
C GLU A 57 -10.75 10.12 -17.63
N LEU A 58 -10.71 9.91 -16.31
CA LEU A 58 -11.91 9.76 -15.48
C LEU A 58 -12.67 11.09 -15.36
N ALA A 59 -11.95 12.20 -15.15
CA ALA A 59 -12.55 13.53 -15.14
C ALA A 59 -13.20 13.88 -16.48
N ALA A 60 -12.50 13.68 -17.59
CA ALA A 60 -13.04 13.92 -18.92
C ALA A 60 -14.25 13.02 -19.23
N SER A 61 -14.21 11.76 -18.81
CA SER A 61 -15.34 10.83 -18.97
C SER A 61 -16.55 11.25 -18.15
N TYR A 62 -16.35 11.71 -16.92
CA TYR A 62 -17.40 12.21 -16.04
C TYR A 62 -18.04 13.49 -16.59
N LEU A 63 -17.24 14.49 -16.96
CA LEU A 63 -17.74 15.75 -17.52
C LEU A 63 -18.47 15.58 -18.86
N ARG A 64 -18.15 14.53 -19.62
CA ARG A 64 -18.86 14.16 -20.86
C ARG A 64 -20.09 13.27 -20.62
N GLY A 65 -20.51 13.06 -19.37
CA GLY A 65 -21.66 12.24 -19.01
C GLY A 65 -21.48 10.73 -19.25
N ARG A 66 -20.24 10.26 -19.45
CA ARG A 66 -19.93 8.83 -19.71
C ARG A 66 -19.69 8.02 -18.44
N VAL A 67 -19.80 8.65 -17.28
CA VAL A 67 -19.73 8.04 -15.94
C VAL A 67 -20.96 8.50 -15.18
N ALA A 68 -21.93 7.60 -15.02
CA ALA A 68 -23.21 7.93 -14.40
C ALA A 68 -23.20 7.78 -12.87
N ALA A 69 -22.25 7.01 -12.32
CA ALA A 69 -22.23 6.67 -10.90
C ALA A 69 -21.13 7.42 -10.15
N LEU A 70 -21.54 8.16 -9.12
CA LEU A 70 -20.69 8.60 -8.03
C LEU A 70 -20.68 7.51 -6.95
N ARG A 71 -19.53 7.32 -6.32
CA ARG A 71 -19.35 6.40 -5.19
C ARG A 71 -18.86 7.18 -3.99
N ALA A 72 -19.36 6.87 -2.80
CA ALA A 72 -18.73 7.30 -1.56
C ALA A 72 -17.38 6.58 -1.42
N ALA A 73 -16.30 7.35 -1.34
CA ALA A 73 -14.95 6.84 -1.17
C ALA A 73 -14.36 7.36 0.15
N GLU A 74 -13.71 6.45 0.87
CA GLU A 74 -13.12 6.72 2.17
C GLU A 74 -11.97 7.71 2.07
N VAL A 75 -11.99 8.70 2.95
CA VAL A 75 -10.87 9.59 3.24
C VAL A 75 -10.18 9.05 4.47
N MET A 76 -9.00 8.50 4.24
CA MET A 76 -8.15 7.87 5.24
C MET A 76 -6.90 8.71 5.39
N ASP A 77 -6.49 9.00 6.61
CA ASP A 77 -5.18 9.61 6.85
C ASP A 77 -4.47 8.87 7.98
N VAL A 78 -3.15 8.87 7.93
CA VAL A 78 -2.32 8.22 8.93
C VAL A 78 -2.35 9.08 10.19
N ASP A 79 -2.56 8.44 11.34
CA ASP A 79 -2.34 9.09 12.62
C ASP A 79 -0.83 9.27 12.82
N GLU A 80 -0.33 10.49 12.64
CA GLU A 80 1.10 10.82 12.74
C GLU A 80 1.68 10.62 14.15
N GLU A 81 0.85 10.61 15.21
CA GLU A 81 1.28 10.27 16.57
C GLU A 81 1.41 8.76 16.74
N ALA A 82 0.41 7.98 16.32
CA ALA A 82 0.49 6.51 16.32
C ALA A 82 1.60 5.99 15.38
N PHE A 83 1.84 6.69 14.26
CA PHE A 83 2.91 6.39 13.31
C PHE A 83 4.31 6.55 13.95
N ARG A 84 4.49 7.55 14.83
CA ARG A 84 5.73 7.73 15.60
C ARG A 84 5.96 6.62 16.63
N GLU A 85 4.89 5.95 17.07
CA GLU A 85 4.94 4.80 17.97
C GLU A 85 4.99 3.45 17.22
N GLY A 86 5.15 3.46 15.89
CA GLY A 86 5.24 2.24 15.07
C GLY A 86 3.90 1.54 14.80
N ILE A 87 2.79 2.17 15.17
CA ILE A 87 1.43 1.67 14.94
C ILE A 87 0.87 2.32 13.68
N VAL A 88 0.80 1.56 12.58
CA VAL A 88 0.13 2.02 11.36
C VAL A 88 -1.38 1.91 11.55
N SER A 89 -1.99 2.97 12.08
CA SER A 89 -3.43 3.14 12.15
C SER A 89 -3.87 4.18 11.13
N ALA A 90 -4.53 3.73 10.06
CA ALA A 90 -5.21 4.65 9.15
C ALA A 90 -6.59 4.97 9.74
N LYS A 91 -6.82 6.23 10.08
CA LYS A 91 -8.07 6.70 10.66
C LYS A 91 -9.02 7.13 9.54
N LEU A 92 -10.27 6.69 9.61
CA LEU A 92 -11.34 7.16 8.73
C LEU A 92 -11.78 8.55 9.18
N TYR A 93 -11.63 9.54 8.31
CA TYR A 93 -12.09 10.91 8.55
C TYR A 93 -13.50 11.16 8.02
N GLY A 94 -13.88 10.43 6.96
CA GLY A 94 -15.21 10.48 6.37
C GLY A 94 -15.19 10.02 4.93
N TYR A 95 -16.18 10.46 4.17
CA TYR A 95 -16.39 10.03 2.79
C TYR A 95 -16.49 11.23 1.85
N LEU A 96 -15.98 11.05 0.63
CA LEU A 96 -16.15 11.99 -0.47
C LEU A 96 -16.84 11.28 -1.64
N LYS A 97 -17.65 12.02 -2.40
CA LYS A 97 -18.27 11.49 -3.62
C LYS A 97 -17.27 11.55 -4.76
N VAL A 98 -16.90 10.40 -5.32
CA VAL A 98 -15.96 10.31 -6.44
C VAL A 98 -16.59 9.66 -7.67
N PRO A 99 -16.30 10.15 -8.89
CA PRO A 99 -16.65 9.45 -10.12
C PRO A 99 -16.04 8.04 -10.12
N PHE A 100 -16.83 7.01 -10.40
CA PHE A 100 -16.37 5.64 -10.32
C PHE A 100 -16.42 4.89 -11.65
N ARG A 101 -15.27 4.30 -12.03
CA ARG A 101 -15.18 3.21 -13.01
C ARG A 101 -14.29 2.11 -12.44
N ARG A 102 -14.78 0.87 -12.45
CA ARG A 102 -14.15 -0.32 -11.83
C ARG A 102 -12.70 -0.61 -12.29
N ARG A 103 -12.26 -0.06 -13.43
CA ARG A 103 -10.88 -0.18 -13.97
C ARG A 103 -9.98 1.03 -13.69
N LEU A 104 -10.50 2.13 -13.13
CA LEU A 104 -9.78 3.42 -13.04
C LEU A 104 -9.68 3.98 -11.61
N VAL A 105 -10.25 3.29 -10.62
CA VAL A 105 -10.30 3.75 -9.22
C VAL A 105 -9.69 2.70 -8.30
N GLN A 106 -8.89 3.18 -7.36
CA GLN A 106 -8.21 2.38 -6.34
C GLN A 106 -9.23 1.60 -5.50
N SER A 107 -8.96 0.31 -5.26
CA SER A 107 -9.75 -0.49 -4.31
C SER A 107 -9.14 -0.37 -2.92
N LEU A 108 -10.00 -0.41 -1.90
CA LEU A 108 -9.58 -0.43 -0.50
C LEU A 108 -8.70 -1.64 -0.21
N LYS A 109 -7.70 -1.46 0.67
CA LYS A 109 -7.08 -2.59 1.37
C LYS A 109 -8.16 -3.19 2.26
N VAL A 110 -8.65 -4.38 1.89
CA VAL A 110 -9.58 -5.13 2.74
C VAL A 110 -8.84 -5.52 4.01
N ALA A 111 -9.38 -5.13 5.17
CA ALA A 111 -8.87 -5.55 6.47
C ALA A 111 -9.24 -7.02 6.73
N SER A 112 -8.36 -7.74 7.40
CA SER A 112 -8.42 -9.19 7.46
C SER A 112 -9.58 -9.74 8.31
N GLY A 113 -10.40 -10.65 7.76
CA GLY A 113 -11.52 -11.29 8.47
C GLY A 113 -11.11 -12.50 9.33
N PRO A 114 -12.02 -13.09 10.15
CA PRO A 114 -11.69 -14.20 11.04
C PRO A 114 -11.13 -15.46 10.36
N GLY A 115 -11.62 -15.80 9.15
CA GLY A 115 -11.07 -16.92 8.35
C GLY A 115 -9.71 -16.63 7.72
N GLU A 116 -9.33 -15.36 7.64
CA GLU A 116 -8.07 -14.93 7.07
C GLU A 116 -6.91 -15.18 8.03
N ARG A 117 -7.13 -15.12 9.35
CA ARG A 117 -6.08 -15.40 10.35
C ARG A 117 -5.57 -16.84 10.27
N ALA A 118 -6.47 -17.82 10.18
CA ALA A 118 -6.09 -19.22 9.99
C ALA A 118 -5.36 -19.46 8.66
N SER A 119 -5.78 -18.73 7.61
CA SER A 119 -5.11 -18.79 6.30
C SER A 119 -3.69 -18.22 6.36
N LEU A 120 -3.50 -17.08 7.04
CA LEU A 120 -2.19 -16.45 7.24
C LEU A 120 -1.27 -17.34 8.09
N GLU A 121 -1.80 -18.01 9.12
CA GLU A 121 -1.05 -18.97 9.93
C GLU A 121 -0.60 -20.19 9.12
N ALA A 122 -1.46 -20.72 8.25
CA ALA A 122 -1.10 -21.82 7.35
C ALA A 122 -0.03 -21.42 6.32
N ILE A 123 -0.15 -20.22 5.73
CA ILE A 123 0.88 -19.67 4.83
C ILE A 123 2.21 -19.50 5.58
N ALA A 124 2.15 -18.93 6.79
CA ALA A 124 3.34 -18.73 7.61
C ALA A 124 4.03 -20.06 7.94
N TYR A 125 3.26 -21.11 8.24
CA TYR A 125 3.79 -22.44 8.47
C TYR A 125 4.52 -22.99 7.23
N ASP A 126 3.88 -22.99 6.06
CA ASP A 126 4.47 -23.54 4.83
C ASP A 126 5.73 -22.77 4.40
N VAL A 127 5.75 -21.44 4.55
CA VAL A 127 6.95 -20.65 4.22
C VAL A 127 8.09 -20.96 5.18
N VAL A 128 7.83 -21.00 6.49
CA VAL A 128 8.86 -21.27 7.51
C VAL A 128 9.42 -22.69 7.40
N ASP A 129 8.57 -23.68 7.14
CA ASP A 129 8.98 -25.09 6.97
C ASP A 129 9.89 -25.31 5.76
N ARG A 130 9.81 -24.44 4.76
CA ARG A 130 10.67 -24.45 3.56
C ARG A 130 11.87 -23.52 3.65
N MET A 131 12.11 -22.91 4.81
CA MET A 131 13.29 -22.06 4.99
C MET A 131 14.57 -22.92 5.04
N GLU A 132 15.58 -22.50 4.30
CA GLU A 132 16.91 -23.12 4.29
C GLU A 132 17.84 -22.35 5.23
N ASP A 133 18.61 -23.06 6.06
CA ASP A 133 19.48 -22.43 7.07
C ASP A 133 20.58 -21.56 6.45
N ASP A 134 21.14 -21.97 5.30
CA ASP A 134 22.22 -21.27 4.60
C ASP A 134 21.74 -20.19 3.61
N CYS A 135 20.48 -19.75 3.71
CA CYS A 135 19.88 -18.77 2.80
C CYS A 135 19.40 -17.51 3.54
N LEU A 136 19.58 -16.35 2.94
CA LEU A 136 19.00 -15.10 3.41
C LEU A 136 17.56 -14.96 2.91
N TYR A 137 16.65 -14.60 3.81
CA TYR A 137 15.26 -14.32 3.49
C TYR A 137 14.98 -12.83 3.70
N ILE A 138 14.73 -12.14 2.59
CA ILE A 138 14.29 -10.75 2.56
C ILE A 138 12.77 -10.75 2.74
N ILE A 139 12.33 -10.44 3.96
CA ILE A 139 10.91 -10.45 4.34
C ILE A 139 10.34 -9.05 4.09
N GLY A 140 9.56 -8.92 3.02
CA GLY A 140 8.92 -7.68 2.60
C GLY A 140 7.81 -7.18 3.53
N PRO A 141 7.23 -6.01 3.26
CA PRO A 141 6.15 -5.44 4.06
C PRO A 141 4.83 -6.19 3.89
N GLY A 142 3.95 -6.09 4.89
CA GLY A 142 2.60 -6.66 4.84
C GLY A 142 2.19 -7.48 6.06
N THR A 143 0.89 -7.77 6.14
CA THR A 143 0.31 -8.60 7.20
C THR A 143 0.69 -10.07 7.05
N THR A 144 0.74 -10.59 5.81
CA THR A 144 1.19 -11.94 5.47
C THR A 144 2.63 -12.18 5.88
N THR A 145 3.53 -11.27 5.48
CA THR A 145 4.95 -11.38 5.83
C THR A 145 5.21 -11.14 7.32
N ARG A 146 4.40 -10.32 7.99
CA ARG A 146 4.42 -10.22 9.46
C ARG A 146 4.03 -11.53 10.14
N ALA A 147 3.04 -12.27 9.63
CA ALA A 147 2.65 -13.56 10.18
C ALA A 147 3.81 -14.58 10.09
N ILE A 148 4.58 -14.55 8.99
CA ILE A 148 5.80 -15.35 8.82
C ILE A 148 6.84 -14.99 9.89
N ALA A 149 7.15 -13.69 10.05
CA ALA A 149 8.09 -13.23 11.08
C ALA A 149 7.63 -13.60 12.50
N SER A 150 6.34 -13.45 12.82
CA SER A 150 5.79 -13.86 14.12
C SER A 150 5.93 -15.37 14.38
N ARG A 151 5.83 -16.21 13.34
CA ARG A 151 6.00 -17.66 13.46
C ARG A 151 7.45 -18.06 13.77
N LEU A 152 8.41 -17.25 13.34
CA LEU A 152 9.83 -17.33 13.69
C LEU A 152 10.13 -16.72 15.07
N GLY A 153 9.14 -16.16 15.77
CA GLY A 153 9.36 -15.45 17.04
C GLY A 153 9.97 -14.06 16.87
N LEU A 154 9.93 -13.48 15.66
CA LEU A 154 10.52 -12.20 15.33
C LEU A 154 9.48 -11.07 15.33
N ASN A 155 9.88 -9.90 15.81
CA ASN A 155 9.06 -8.69 15.78
C ASN A 155 9.28 -7.95 14.45
N LYS A 156 8.21 -7.82 13.65
CA LYS A 156 8.24 -7.16 12.34
C LYS A 156 7.18 -6.07 12.23
N THR A 157 7.56 -4.92 11.65
CA THR A 157 6.63 -3.85 11.30
C THR A 157 5.90 -4.15 9.99
N LEU A 158 4.76 -3.49 9.75
CA LEU A 158 3.98 -3.71 8.52
C LEU A 158 4.62 -3.09 7.27
N ILE A 159 5.59 -2.20 7.44
CA ILE A 159 6.16 -1.36 6.38
C ILE A 159 7.63 -1.67 6.08
N GLY A 160 8.38 -2.18 7.05
CA GLY A 160 9.80 -2.41 6.90
C GLY A 160 10.11 -3.66 6.08
N VAL A 161 11.32 -3.70 5.55
CA VAL A 161 11.93 -4.90 4.96
C VAL A 161 12.96 -5.42 5.94
N ASP A 162 12.83 -6.68 6.35
CA ASP A 162 13.74 -7.31 7.30
C ASP A 162 14.49 -8.44 6.60
N VAL A 163 15.67 -8.80 7.11
CA VAL A 163 16.49 -9.89 6.59
C VAL A 163 16.67 -10.92 7.68
N VAL A 164 16.39 -12.18 7.35
CA VAL A 164 16.42 -13.34 8.25
C VAL A 164 17.38 -14.39 7.68
N ALA A 165 18.11 -15.11 8.53
CA ALA A 165 18.87 -16.31 8.16
C ALA A 165 18.87 -17.29 9.34
N GLY A 166 18.75 -18.60 9.08
CA GLY A 166 18.70 -19.61 10.15
C GLY A 166 17.61 -19.37 11.19
N GLY A 167 16.49 -18.74 10.79
CA GLY A 167 15.39 -18.36 11.69
C GLY A 167 15.64 -17.13 12.55
N GLU A 168 16.83 -16.51 12.49
CA GLU A 168 17.18 -15.33 13.28
C GLU A 168 17.17 -14.05 12.45
N LEU A 169 16.87 -12.92 13.10
CA LEU A 169 16.92 -11.60 12.48
C LEU A 169 18.37 -11.17 12.27
N VAL A 170 18.76 -10.99 11.00
CA VAL A 170 20.06 -10.47 10.60
C VAL A 170 20.05 -8.94 10.59
N ALA A 171 18.99 -8.35 10.05
CA ALA A 171 18.82 -6.90 9.98
C ALA A 171 17.34 -6.53 9.90
N SER A 172 16.93 -5.44 10.56
CA SER A 172 15.57 -4.92 10.50
C SER A 172 15.49 -3.60 9.73
N ASP A 173 14.35 -3.39 9.07
CA ASP A 173 13.99 -2.17 8.33
C ASP A 173 15.12 -1.64 7.42
N VAL A 174 15.71 -2.54 6.63
CA VAL A 174 16.89 -2.24 5.80
C VAL A 174 16.54 -1.44 4.55
N ASN A 175 17.46 -0.57 4.14
CA ASN A 175 17.39 0.15 2.87
C ASN A 175 17.98 -0.67 1.70
N GLU A 176 17.89 -0.13 0.47
CA GLU A 176 18.41 -0.79 -0.74
C GLU A 176 19.91 -1.07 -0.67
N SER A 177 20.72 -0.09 -0.27
CA SER A 177 22.18 -0.26 -0.18
C SER A 177 22.54 -1.39 0.78
N GLN A 178 21.90 -1.42 1.96
CA GLN A 178 22.10 -2.49 2.93
C GLN A 178 21.68 -3.86 2.38
N LEU A 179 20.57 -3.94 1.63
CA LEU A 179 20.16 -5.19 1.00
C LEU A 179 21.18 -5.65 -0.04
N LEU A 180 21.66 -4.77 -0.90
CA LEU A 180 22.65 -5.09 -1.92
C LEU A 180 23.96 -5.59 -1.32
N ASP A 181 24.38 -5.02 -0.19
CA ASP A 181 25.56 -5.45 0.57
C ASP A 181 25.33 -6.81 1.23
N LEU A 182 24.17 -7.02 1.85
CA LEU A 182 23.84 -8.27 2.54
C LEU A 182 23.73 -9.47 1.60
N VAL A 183 23.18 -9.28 0.40
CA VAL A 183 23.01 -10.37 -0.58
C VAL A 183 24.27 -10.62 -1.42
N GLU A 184 25.31 -9.78 -1.29
CA GLU A 184 26.55 -9.98 -2.05
C GLU A 184 27.21 -11.33 -1.69
N GLY A 185 27.42 -12.18 -2.70
CA GLY A 185 28.04 -13.49 -2.53
C GLY A 185 27.25 -14.50 -1.69
N ARG A 186 25.97 -14.24 -1.40
CA ARG A 186 25.12 -15.13 -0.58
C ARG A 186 23.86 -15.55 -1.32
N SER A 187 23.39 -16.78 -1.06
CA SER A 187 22.07 -17.22 -1.51
C SER A 187 21.00 -16.41 -0.78
N ALA A 188 20.04 -15.89 -1.52
CA ALA A 188 18.96 -15.09 -0.96
C ALA A 188 17.62 -15.39 -1.65
N LYS A 189 16.51 -15.23 -0.93
CA LYS A 189 15.14 -15.30 -1.40
C LYS A 189 14.36 -14.08 -0.94
N ILE A 190 13.42 -13.62 -1.75
CA ILE A 190 12.53 -12.51 -1.41
C ILE A 190 11.16 -13.08 -1.10
N VAL A 191 10.64 -12.80 0.09
CA VAL A 191 9.29 -13.17 0.50
C VAL A 191 8.44 -11.91 0.54
N VAL A 192 7.46 -11.83 -0.33
CA VAL A 192 6.56 -10.68 -0.48
C VAL A 192 5.12 -11.16 -0.52
N THR A 193 4.17 -10.24 -0.41
CA THR A 193 2.74 -10.54 -0.53
C THR A 193 2.12 -9.55 -1.51
N PRO A 194 1.03 -9.92 -2.21
CA PRO A 194 0.31 -8.97 -3.04
C PRO A 194 -0.13 -7.75 -2.22
N ILE A 195 -0.01 -6.57 -2.82
CA ILE A 195 -0.55 -5.35 -2.26
C ILE A 195 -2.07 -5.40 -2.43
N GLY A 196 -2.77 -5.67 -1.32
CA GLY A 196 -4.23 -5.84 -1.29
C GLY A 196 -4.97 -4.71 -2.01
N GLY A 197 -5.89 -5.09 -2.91
CA GLY A 197 -6.72 -4.15 -3.69
C GLY A 197 -6.02 -3.48 -4.88
N GLN A 198 -4.71 -3.72 -5.09
CA GLN A 198 -3.93 -3.05 -6.15
C GLN A 198 -3.42 -4.00 -7.24
N GLY A 199 -3.39 -5.32 -6.99
CA GLY A 199 -2.94 -6.30 -7.98
C GLY A 199 -1.45 -6.24 -8.33
N CYS A 200 -0.65 -5.58 -7.49
CA CYS A 200 0.80 -5.46 -7.63
C CYS A 200 1.50 -6.25 -6.51
N ILE A 201 2.66 -6.85 -6.80
CA ILE A 201 3.49 -7.56 -5.81
C ILE A 201 4.63 -6.66 -5.34
N LEU A 202 5.29 -6.00 -6.29
CA LEU A 202 6.39 -5.08 -6.06
C LEU A 202 5.99 -3.73 -6.66
N GLY A 203 5.95 -2.66 -5.86
CA GLY A 203 5.65 -1.33 -6.40
C GLY A 203 5.21 -0.24 -5.42
N ARG A 204 5.50 0.99 -5.86
CA ARG A 204 5.12 2.33 -5.38
C ARG A 204 5.54 2.83 -4.00
N GLY A 205 6.02 2.00 -3.08
CA GLY A 205 6.47 2.50 -1.76
C GLY A 205 7.64 1.75 -1.12
N ASN A 206 8.06 0.62 -1.69
CA ASN A 206 9.11 -0.23 -1.14
C ASN A 206 10.36 -0.14 -2.02
N GLN A 207 11.08 0.99 -1.96
CA GLN A 207 12.32 1.22 -2.74
C GLN A 207 13.46 0.28 -2.33
N GLN A 208 13.30 -0.41 -1.19
CA GLN A 208 14.30 -1.29 -0.60
C GLN A 208 14.53 -2.52 -1.50
N ILE A 209 13.45 -3.12 -2.03
CA ILE A 209 13.52 -4.24 -2.97
C ILE A 209 13.51 -3.69 -4.40
N SER A 210 14.64 -3.13 -4.81
CA SER A 210 14.81 -2.49 -6.12
C SER A 210 14.97 -3.50 -7.26
N PRO A 211 14.89 -3.06 -8.53
CA PRO A 211 15.23 -3.89 -9.68
C PRO A 211 16.62 -4.52 -9.59
N GLU A 212 17.60 -3.82 -9.00
CA GLU A 212 18.96 -4.35 -8.83
C GLU A 212 19.01 -5.45 -7.77
N VAL A 213 18.31 -5.28 -6.64
CA VAL A 213 18.16 -6.34 -5.64
C VAL A 213 17.53 -7.59 -6.25
N ILE A 214 16.45 -7.43 -7.04
CA ILE A 214 15.77 -8.56 -7.69
C ILE A 214 16.68 -9.26 -8.71
N LYS A 215 17.48 -8.51 -9.48
CA LYS A 215 18.45 -9.10 -10.41
C LYS A 215 19.51 -9.92 -9.68
N LYS A 216 19.99 -9.41 -8.55
CA LYS A 216 21.03 -10.05 -7.74
C LYS A 216 20.53 -11.31 -7.03
N VAL A 217 19.30 -11.26 -6.52
CA VAL A 217 18.61 -12.40 -5.89
C VAL A 217 18.16 -13.44 -6.93
N GLY A 218 17.75 -13.00 -8.12
CA GLY A 218 17.15 -13.85 -9.14
C GLY A 218 15.64 -13.94 -9.02
N ARG A 219 14.95 -13.92 -10.17
CA ARG A 219 13.46 -13.90 -10.21
C ARG A 219 12.83 -15.18 -9.70
N ASP A 220 13.48 -16.32 -9.90
CA ASP A 220 13.00 -17.63 -9.45
C ASP A 220 13.05 -17.79 -7.92
N ASN A 221 13.72 -16.86 -7.23
CA ASN A 221 13.86 -16.81 -5.78
C ASN A 221 12.87 -15.82 -5.12
N VAL A 222 11.83 -15.39 -5.86
CA VAL A 222 10.76 -14.54 -5.33
C VAL A 222 9.55 -15.41 -4.96
N ILE A 223 9.23 -15.43 -3.67
CA ILE A 223 8.09 -16.13 -3.07
C ILE A 223 6.97 -15.11 -2.81
N VAL A 224 5.74 -15.45 -3.20
CA VAL A 224 4.56 -14.57 -3.15
C VAL A 224 3.41 -15.26 -2.42
#